data_AF-A0A3D0CDN6-F1
#
_entry.id   AF-A0A3D0CDN6-F1
#
_cell.length_a   1.000
_cell.length_b   1.000
_cell.length_c   1.000
_cell.angle_alpha   90.00
_cell.angle_beta   90.00
_cell.angle_gamma   90.00
#
_symmetry.space_group_name_H-M   'P 1'
#
loop_
_entity.id
_entity.type
_entity.pdbx_description
1 polymer ?
#
loop_
_entity_poly.entity_id
_entity_poly.type
_entity_poly.pdbx_seq_one_letter_code
_entity_poly.pdbx_strand_id
1 'polypeptide(L)' 'MSVTSLERITVEPETPATSCVIWLHGLGDSGAGFAPIVPIFSLPENHGIRFIFPHAPEQAVTINQG' A
#
# COMPACT_ATOMS: atom_id res chain seq x y z
N MET A 1 -17.37 -14.83 -7.53
CA MET A 1 -17.13 -13.41 -7.23
C MET A 1 -15.99 -12.94 -8.10
N SER A 2 -16.17 -11.90 -8.90
CA SER A 2 -15.06 -11.37 -9.71
C SER A 2 -14.09 -10.69 -8.76
N VAL A 3 -12.85 -11.20 -8.69
CA VAL A 3 -11.81 -10.62 -7.85
C VAL A 3 -11.16 -9.50 -8.66
N THR A 4 -11.73 -8.31 -8.59
CA THR A 4 -11.12 -7.14 -9.24
C THR A 4 -9.88 -6.73 -8.46
N SER A 5 -8.73 -6.68 -9.13
CA SER A 5 -7.51 -6.14 -8.52
C SER A 5 -7.69 -4.65 -8.26
N LEU A 6 -7.33 -4.19 -7.07
CA LEU A 6 -7.28 -2.76 -6.75
C LEU A 6 -6.07 -2.12 -7.44
N GLU A 7 -6.22 -0.83 -7.77
CA GLU A 7 -5.05 0.00 -8.05
C GLU A 7 -4.16 0.07 -6.81
N ARG A 8 -2.85 0.15 -7.01
CA ARG A 8 -1.87 0.13 -5.92
C ARG A 8 -0.55 0.76 -6.35
N ILE A 9 0.15 1.32 -5.37
CA ILE A 9 1.57 1.60 -5.46
C ILE A 9 2.33 0.38 -4.97
N THR A 10 3.35 -0.04 -5.72
CA THR A 10 4.25 -1.13 -5.33
C THR A 10 5.67 -0.59 -5.26
N VAL A 11 6.32 -0.81 -4.12
CA VAL A 11 7.75 -0.53 -3.93
C VAL A 11 8.46 -1.88 -3.90
N GLU A 12 9.25 -2.13 -4.94
CA GLU A 12 10.05 -3.35 -5.06
C GLU A 12 11.38 -3.19 -4.30
N PRO A 13 11.86 -4.26 -3.64
CA PRO A 13 13.24 -4.31 -3.17
C PRO A 13 14.22 -4.45 -4.34
N GLU A 14 15.49 -4.08 -4.13
CA GLU A 14 16.56 -4.28 -5.12
C GLU A 14 16.98 -5.76 -5.25
N THR A 15 16.70 -6.55 -4.22
CA THR A 15 16.92 -8.00 -4.20
C THR A 15 15.63 -8.76 -4.50
N PRO A 16 15.66 -10.07 -4.84
CA PRO A 16 14.43 -10.84 -5.02
C PRO A 16 13.53 -10.75 -3.79
N ALA A 17 12.27 -10.38 -4.00
CA ALA A 17 11.31 -10.26 -2.91
C ALA A 17 11.08 -11.63 -2.23
N THR A 18 11.41 -11.71 -0.93
CA THR A 18 11.21 -12.89 -0.06
C THR A 18 10.09 -12.68 0.94
N SER A 19 9.62 -11.45 1.10
CA SER A 19 8.54 -11.06 2.01
C SER A 19 7.73 -9.90 1.44
N CYS A 20 6.52 -9.70 1.96
CA CYS A 20 5.61 -8.66 1.49
C CYS A 20 4.91 -8.00 2.67
N VAL A 21 4.85 -6.67 2.63
CA VAL A 21 4.02 -5.84 3.52
C VAL A 21 2.92 -5.22 2.68
N ILE A 22 1.66 -5.44 3.09
CA ILE A 22 0.49 -4.79 2.50
C ILE A 22 -0.02 -3.78 3.52
N TRP A 23 0.02 -2.49 3.17
CA TRP A 23 -0.35 -1.41 4.07
C TRP A 23 -1.62 -0.73 3.59
N LEU A 24 -2.69 -0.83 4.40
CA LEU A 24 -3.98 -0.21 4.11
C LEU A 24 -4.04 1.18 4.73
N HIS A 25 -4.40 2.18 3.92
CA HIS A 25 -4.56 3.57 4.39
C HIS A 25 -5.86 3.76 5.19
N GLY A 26 -5.99 4.93 5.82
CA GLY A 26 -7.19 5.32 6.55
C GLY A 26 -8.30 5.92 5.67
N LEU A 27 -9.43 6.27 6.29
CA LEU A 27 -10.57 6.90 5.63
C LEU A 27 -10.17 8.22 4.94
N GLY A 28 -10.55 8.38 3.67
CA GLY A 28 -10.31 9.59 2.88
C GLY A 28 -8.89 9.75 2.33
N ASP A 29 -8.02 8.74 2.52
CA ASP A 29 -6.65 8.73 2.02
C ASP A 29 -6.50 7.78 0.81
N SER A 30 -5.27 7.53 0.37
CA SER A 30 -4.90 6.71 -0.77
C SER A 30 -3.58 5.97 -0.50
N GLY A 31 -3.21 5.00 -1.34
CA GLY A 31 -1.90 4.33 -1.24
C GLY A 31 -0.70 5.30 -1.32
N ALA A 32 -0.88 6.50 -1.87
CA ALA A 32 0.17 7.51 -1.99
C ALA A 32 0.53 8.19 -0.66
N GLY A 33 -0.38 8.20 0.33
CA GLY A 33 -0.15 8.88 1.61
C GLY A 33 1.02 8.30 2.41
N PHE A 34 1.29 7.00 2.25
CA PHE A 34 2.30 6.28 3.03
C PHE A 34 3.46 5.71 2.21
N ALA A 35 3.34 5.57 0.88
CA ALA A 35 4.44 5.05 0.07
C ALA A 35 5.80 5.77 0.27
N PRO A 36 5.85 7.11 0.46
CA PRO A 36 7.11 7.82 0.73
C PRO A 36 7.76 7.52 2.08
N ILE A 37 7.10 6.80 3.00
CA ILE A 37 7.65 6.47 4.32
C ILE A 37 8.68 5.33 4.27
N VAL A 38 8.67 4.50 3.22
CA VAL A 38 9.51 3.30 3.13
C VAL A 38 11.00 3.59 3.34
N PRO A 39 11.61 4.62 2.71
CA PRO A 39 13.01 4.95 2.94
C PRO A 39 13.33 5.36 4.40
N ILE A 40 12.34 5.82 5.16
CA ILE A 40 12.52 6.32 6.54
C ILE A 40 12.74 5.16 7.52
N PHE A 41 12.26 3.94 7.20
CA PHE A 41 12.45 2.77 8.06
C PHE A 41 13.91 2.34 8.21
N SER A 42 14.83 2.88 7.40
CA SER A 42 16.26 2.57 7.49
C SER A 42 16.51 1.05 7.46
N LEU A 43 15.77 0.35 6.58
CA LEU A 43 15.93 -1.08 6.36
C LEU A 43 17.33 -1.37 5.80
N PRO A 44 17.90 -2.55 6.08
CA PRO A 44 19.15 -2.97 5.43
C PRO A 44 19.00 -2.88 3.90
N GLU A 45 20.01 -2.36 3.20
CA GLU A 45 19.97 -2.16 1.73
C GLU A 45 19.64 -3.47 0.97
N ASN A 46 20.02 -4.61 1.53
CA ASN A 46 19.77 -5.93 0.96
C ASN A 46 18.45 -6.57 1.42
N HIS A 47 17.50 -5.81 1.96
CA HIS A 47 16.20 -6.36 2.35
C HIS A 47 15.44 -6.88 1.11
N GLY A 48 14.68 -7.96 1.29
CA GLY A 48 13.82 -8.56 0.26
C GLY A 48 12.35 -8.27 0.47
N ILE A 49 12.00 -7.10 1.00
CA ILE A 49 10.61 -6.74 1.36
C ILE A 49 9.98 -5.95 0.22
N ARG A 50 8.90 -6.47 -0.36
CA ARG A 50 8.00 -5.71 -1.23
C ARG A 50 6.97 -4.98 -0.39
N PHE A 51 6.77 -3.69 -0.64
CA PHE A 51 5.67 -2.93 -0.05
C PHE A 51 4.57 -2.70 -1.08
N ILE A 52 3.32 -2.92 -0.67
CA ILE A 52 2.13 -2.71 -1.49
C ILE A 52 1.16 -1.78 -0.75
N PHE A 53 0.81 -0.68 -1.39
CA PHE A 53 -0.12 0.33 -0.88
C PHE A 53 -1.34 0.40 -1.83
N PRO A 54 -2.40 -0.38 -1.58
CA PRO A 54 -3.59 -0.36 -2.42
C PRO A 54 -4.41 0.91 -2.21
N HIS A 55 -5.17 1.29 -3.23
CA HIS A 55 -6.20 2.31 -3.18
C HIS A 55 -7.56 1.66 -2.89
N ALA A 56 -8.24 2.13 -1.84
CA ALA A 56 -9.63 1.76 -1.63
C ALA A 56 -10.51 2.33 -2.76
N PRO A 57 -11.53 1.59 -3.24
CA PRO A 57 -12.48 2.13 -4.20
C PRO A 57 -13.28 3.28 -3.59
N GLU A 58 -13.54 4.31 -4.38
CA GLU A 58 -14.41 5.41 -3.99
C GLU A 58 -15.84 4.91 -3.75
N GLN A 59 -16.38 5.25 -2.58
CA GLN A 59 -17.75 4.92 -2.20
C GLN A 59 -18.24 5.87 -1.11
N ALA A 60 -19.56 6.06 -1.06
CA ALA A 60 -20.20 6.86 -0.02
C ALA A 60 -20.00 6.23 1.37
N VAL A 61 -19.74 7.08 2.37
CA VAL A 61 -19.44 6.69 3.74
C VAL A 61 -20.64 7.06 4.60
N THR A 62 -21.50 6.08 4.89
CA THR A 62 -22.81 6.30 5.51
C THR A 62 -22.74 6.98 6.88
N ILE A 63 -21.71 6.69 7.70
CA ILE A 63 -21.48 7.38 8.98
C ILE A 63 -21.19 8.89 8.79
N ASN A 64 -20.69 9.27 7.62
CA ASN A 64 -20.46 10.66 7.22
C ASN A 64 -21.63 11.25 6.41
N GLN A 65 -22.80 10.59 6.41
CA GLN A 65 -24.00 10.99 5.67
C GLN A 65 -23.85 10.96 4.14
N GLY A 66 -22.89 10.18 3.62
CA GLY A 66 -22.67 10.00 2.17
C GLY A 66 -21.32 10.52 1.75
#